data_AF-A0A357EGA1-F1
#
_entry.id   AF-A0A357EGA1-F1
#
_cell.length_a   1.000
_cell.length_b   1.000
_cell.length_c   1.000
_cell.angle_alpha   90.00
_cell.angle_beta   90.00
_cell.angle_gamma   90.00
#
_symmetry.space_group_name_H-M   'P 1'
#
loop_
_entity.id
_entity.type
_entity.pdbx_description
1 polymer ?
#
loop_
_entity_poly.entity_id
_entity_poly.type
_entity_poly.pdbx_seq_one_letter_code
_entity_poly.pdbx_strand_id
1 'polypeptide(L)'
;MAGGEQGKGLYDHLYRRFFEERDTHEGYSFQQAPAGSAAPPVVTFREKLRWWTWDRWKRRRTLLAERDRLQRDILQIKKSGNLK
;
A
#
# COMPACT_ATOMS: atom_id res chain seq x y z
N MET A 1 -1.69 -14.19 -25.29
CA MET A 1 -0.25 -14.49 -25.20
C MET A 1 0.51 -13.25 -25.68
N ALA A 2 0.93 -12.37 -24.76
CA ALA A 2 1.75 -11.22 -25.14
C ALA A 2 3.18 -11.74 -25.38
N GLY A 3 3.66 -11.62 -26.61
CA GLY A 3 5.00 -12.04 -27.02
C GLY A 3 6.04 -11.29 -26.20
N GLY A 4 6.72 -12.01 -25.31
CA GLY A 4 7.90 -11.50 -24.63
C GLY A 4 9.00 -11.29 -25.68
N GLU A 5 9.43 -10.05 -25.86
CA GLU A 5 10.65 -9.73 -26.59
C GLU A 5 11.80 -10.52 -25.96
N GLN A 6 12.30 -11.52 -26.70
CA GLN A 6 13.40 -12.37 -26.29
C GLN A 6 14.63 -11.50 -26.02
N GLY A 7 15.03 -11.39 -24.76
CA GLY A 7 16.24 -10.68 -24.34
C GLY A 7 16.02 -9.53 -23.35
N LYS A 8 14.78 -9.13 -23.06
CA LYS A 8 14.51 -8.17 -21.98
C LYS A 8 14.26 -8.90 -20.67
N GLY A 9 15.07 -8.60 -19.66
CA GLY A 9 14.90 -9.09 -18.31
C GLY A 9 13.49 -8.77 -17.80
N LEU A 10 12.95 -9.64 -16.92
CA LEU A 10 11.61 -9.52 -16.35
C LEU A 10 11.29 -8.10 -15.81
N TYR A 11 12.31 -7.34 -15.43
CA TYR A 11 12.21 -6.02 -14.82
C TYR A 11 12.74 -4.87 -15.69
N ASP A 12 13.19 -5.12 -16.93
CA ASP A 12 13.83 -4.10 -17.76
C ASP A 12 12.93 -2.91 -18.06
N HIS A 13 11.63 -3.16 -18.19
CA HIS A 13 10.63 -2.11 -18.40
C HIS A 13 10.47 -1.19 -17.18
N LEU A 14 10.68 -1.71 -15.96
CA LEU A 14 10.65 -0.93 -14.72
C LEU A 14 11.89 -0.04 -14.63
N TYR A 15 13.07 -0.61 -14.91
CA TYR A 15 14.32 0.15 -14.87
C TYR A 15 14.39 1.22 -15.96
N ARG A 16 13.93 0.91 -17.17
CA ARG A 16 13.88 1.88 -18.27
C ARG A 16 13.08 3.13 -17.88
N ARG A 17 11.87 2.93 -17.36
CA ARG A 17 11.01 4.02 -16.92
C ARG A 17 11.63 4.83 -15.77
N PHE A 18 12.28 4.15 -14.84
CA PHE A 18 13.01 4.82 -13.76
C PHE A 18 14.12 5.72 -14.30
N PHE A 19 14.90 5.25 -15.27
CA PHE A 19 15.98 6.06 -15.86
C PHE A 19 15.47 7.23 -16.71
N GLU A 20 14.33 7.09 -17.39
CA GLU A 20 13.66 8.17 -18.11
C GLU A 20 13.16 9.28 -17.17
N GLU A 21 12.68 8.92 -15.98
CA GLU A 21 12.11 9.85 -14.99
C GLU A 21 13.10 10.25 -13.89
N ARG A 22 14.37 9.83 -13.96
CA ARG A 22 15.36 9.97 -12.87
C ARG A 22 15.61 11.43 -12.46
N ASP A 23 15.53 12.34 -13.43
CA ASP A 23 15.84 13.76 -13.24
C ASP A 23 14.58 14.58 -12.85
N THR A 24 13.39 13.96 -12.92
CA THR A 24 12.10 14.56 -12.51
C THR A 24 11.72 14.28 -11.05
N HIS A 25 12.32 13.27 -10.42
CA HIS A 25 11.99 12.89 -9.05
C HIS A 25 13.16 13.21 -8.12
N GLU A 26 12.92 14.09 -7.14
CA GLU A 26 13.87 14.24 -6.03
C GLU A 26 13.90 12.92 -5.24
N GLY A 27 15.10 12.33 -5.12
CA GLY A 27 15.30 11.11 -4.36
C GLY A 27 14.93 11.29 -2.88
N TYR A 28 14.81 10.19 -2.15
CA TYR A 28 14.59 10.25 -0.71
C TYR A 28 15.77 10.94 -0.02
N SER A 29 15.57 12.19 0.42
CA SER A 29 16.56 12.93 1.19
C SER A 29 16.63 12.33 2.59
N PHE A 30 17.66 11.53 2.86
CA PHE A 30 17.92 10.95 4.18
C PHE A 30 18.06 12.02 5.28
N GLN A 31 18.37 13.26 4.91
CA GLN A 31 18.46 14.42 5.80
C GLN A 31 17.10 15.08 6.08
N GLN A 32 16.09 14.85 5.22
CA GLN A 32 14.70 15.27 5.39
C GLN A 32 13.77 14.06 5.57
N ALA A 33 14.23 13.07 6.34
CA ALA A 33 13.31 12.08 6.86
C ALA A 33 12.20 12.83 7.61
N PRO A 34 10.90 12.59 7.31
CA PRO A 34 9.82 13.26 8.03
C PRO A 34 10.03 13.02 9.53
N ALA A 35 10.31 14.11 10.25
CA ALA A 35 10.59 14.08 11.67
C ALA A 35 9.30 13.67 12.40
N GLY A 36 9.15 12.37 12.60
CA GLY A 36 7.92 11.81 13.15
C GLY A 36 7.93 10.31 12.97
N SER A 37 8.57 9.60 13.91
CA SER A 37 8.20 8.21 14.14
C SER A 37 6.83 8.21 14.82
N ALA A 38 5.77 8.44 14.02
CA ALA A 38 4.43 8.21 14.49
C ALA A 38 4.27 6.71 14.62
N ALA A 39 4.17 6.21 15.86
CA ALA A 39 3.87 4.81 16.09
C ALA A 39 2.60 4.47 15.30
N PRO A 40 2.61 3.42 14.47
CA PRO A 40 1.40 3.02 13.77
C PRO A 40 0.32 2.75 14.82
N PRO A 41 -0.94 3.13 14.56
CA PRO A 41 -2.01 2.95 15.51
C PRO A 41 -2.10 1.48 15.91
N VAL A 42 -1.91 1.22 17.21
CA VAL A 42 -2.04 -0.14 17.76
C VAL A 42 -3.51 -0.50 17.68
N VAL A 43 -3.86 -1.42 16.79
CA VAL A 43 -5.24 -1.91 16.64
C VAL A 43 -5.60 -2.67 17.92
N THR A 44 -6.37 -2.03 18.80
CA THR A 44 -6.93 -2.68 19.99
C THR A 44 -8.13 -3.51 19.57
N PHE A 45 -8.00 -4.83 19.64
CA PHE A 45 -9.13 -5.74 19.43
C PHE A 45 -9.93 -5.84 20.74
N ARG A 46 -11.27 -5.86 20.65
CA ARG A 46 -12.17 -6.06 21.81
C ARG A 46 -11.83 -7.34 22.58
N GLU A 47 -11.31 -8.34 21.88
CA GLU A 47 -10.84 -9.61 22.43
C GLU A 47 -9.39 -9.84 22.02
N LYS A 48 -8.58 -10.42 22.92
CA LYS A 48 -7.19 -10.78 22.60
C LYS A 48 -7.17 -11.81 21.47
N LEU A 49 -6.49 -11.47 20.37
CA LEU A 49 -6.30 -12.38 19.24
C LEU A 49 -5.55 -13.64 19.71
N ARG A 50 -6.25 -14.77 19.73
CA ARG A 50 -5.64 -16.09 19.86
C ARG A 50 -5.35 -16.67 18.48
N TRP A 51 -4.21 -17.35 18.34
CA TRP A 51 -3.79 -17.92 17.06
C TRP A 51 -4.70 -19.06 16.57
N TRP A 52 -5.40 -19.73 17.49
CA TRP A 52 -6.50 -20.66 17.22
C TRP A 52 -7.79 -20.17 17.88
N THR A 53 -8.84 -20.03 17.10
CA THR A 53 -10.22 -19.82 17.57
C THR A 53 -11.18 -20.38 16.54
N TRP A 54 -12.25 -21.03 16.99
CA TRP A 54 -13.24 -21.67 16.12
C TRP A 54 -13.96 -20.68 15.20
N ASP A 55 -14.08 -19.43 15.62
CA ASP A 55 -14.70 -18.31 14.89
C ASP A 55 -13.69 -17.47 14.07
N ARG A 56 -12.43 -17.95 13.91
CA ARG A 56 -11.37 -17.24 13.16
C ARG A 56 -11.82 -16.83 11.75
N TRP A 57 -12.54 -17.70 11.04
CA TRP A 57 -13.02 -17.40 9.68
C TRP A 57 -14.04 -16.26 9.65
N LYS A 58 -14.93 -16.21 10.66
CA LYS A 58 -15.96 -15.17 10.81
C LYS A 58 -15.30 -13.84 11.11
N ARG A 59 -14.34 -13.81 12.05
CA ARG A 59 -13.56 -12.60 12.36
C ARG A 59 -12.74 -12.11 11.17
N ARG A 60 -12.08 -13.01 10.43
CA ARG A 60 -11.32 -12.64 9.22
C ARG A 60 -12.21 -11.97 8.18
N ARG A 61 -13.44 -12.46 7.99
CA ARG A 61 -14.43 -11.84 7.09
C ARG A 61 -14.77 -10.42 7.53
N THR A 62 -15.02 -10.20 8.82
CA THR A 62 -15.31 -8.86 9.36
C THR A 62 -14.12 -7.91 9.19
N LEU A 63 -12.89 -8.36 9.48
CA LEU A 63 -11.69 -7.54 9.32
C LEU A 63 -11.45 -7.13 7.86
N LEU A 64 -11.65 -8.06 6.92
CA LEU A 64 -11.53 -7.75 5.49
C LEU A 64 -12.61 -6.76 5.03
N ALA A 65 -13.85 -6.92 5.50
CA ALA A 65 -14.93 -5.99 5.17
C ALA A 65 -14.66 -4.56 5.68
N GLU A 66 -14.17 -4.42 6.92
CA GLU A 66 -13.79 -3.11 7.47
C GLU A 66 -12.59 -2.51 6.73
N ARG A 67 -11.58 -3.33 6.40
CA ARG A 67 -10.45 -2.89 5.56
C ARG A 67 -10.94 -2.33 4.22
N ASP A 68 -11.81 -3.07 3.54
CA ASP A 68 -12.31 -2.69 2.21
C ASP A 68 -13.20 -1.44 2.27
N ARG A 69 -13.88 -1.21 3.40
CA ARG A 69 -14.60 0.04 3.67
C ARG A 69 -13.63 1.22 3.81
N LEU A 70 -12.64 1.11 4.71
CA LEU A 70 -11.64 2.16 4.92
C LEU A 70 -10.86 2.49 3.64
N GLN A 71 -10.53 1.49 2.84
CA GLN A 71 -9.87 1.70 1.54
C GLN A 71 -10.76 2.50 0.57
N ARG A 72 -12.07 2.21 0.52
CA ARG A 72 -13.01 3.00 -0.29
C ARG A 72 -13.10 4.45 0.19
N ASP A 73 -13.16 4.66 1.50
CA ASP A 73 -13.24 6.00 2.09
C ASP A 73 -11.98 6.83 1.75
N ILE A 74 -10.78 6.23 1.85
CA ILE A 74 -9.51 6.88 1.44
C ILE A 74 -9.53 7.25 -0.05
N LEU A 75 -9.99 6.33 -0.91
CA LEU A 75 -10.10 6.59 -2.35
C LEU A 75 -11.10 7.71 -2.66
N GLN A 76 -12.19 7.80 -1.91
CA GLN A 76 -13.16 8.89 -2.04
C GLN A 76 -12.57 10.23 -1.61
N ILE A 77 -11.88 10.28 -0.46
CA ILE A 77 -11.18 11.50 0.00
C ILE A 77 -10.18 11.97 -1.06
N LYS A 78 -9.41 11.06 -1.66
CA LYS A 78 -8.45 11.40 -2.73
C LYS A 78 -9.14 11.95 -3.98
N LYS A 79 -10.30 11.40 -4.36
CA LYS A 79 -11.09 11.91 -5.50
C LYS A 79 -11.67 13.30 -5.21
N SER A 80 -12.17 13.54 -4.00
CA SER A 80 -12.69 14.84 -3.60
C SER A 80 -11.60 15.90 -3.44
N GLY A 81 -10.40 15.52 -3.02
CA GLY A 81 -9.24 16.42 -2.94
C GLY A 81 -8.67 16.83 -4.31
N ASN A 82 -8.86 16.00 -5.34
CA ASN A 82 -8.46 16.27 -6.73
C ASN A 82 -9.47 17.14 -7.51
N LEU A 83 -10.58 17.55 -6.89
CA LEU A 83 -11.60 18.41 -7.52
C LEU A 83 -11.40 19.91 -7.24
N LYS A 84 -10.19 20.32 -6.85
CA LYS A 84 -9.80 21.72 -6.67
C LYS A 84 -8.83 22.17 -7.75
#